data_AF-A0A2M7I2S5-F1
#
_entry.id   AF-A0A2M7I2S5-F1
#
_cell.length_a   1.000
_cell.length_b   1.000
_cell.length_c   1.000
_cell.angle_alpha   90.00
_cell.angle_beta   90.00
_cell.angle_gamma   90.00
#
_symmetry.space_group_name_H-M   'P 1'
#
loop_
_entity.id
_entity.type
_entity.pdbx_description
1 polymer ?
#
loop_
_entity_poly.entity_id
_entity_poly.type
_entity_poly.pdbx_seq_one_letter_code
_entity_poly.pdbx_strand_id
1 'polypeptide(L)'
;MFLKRSFKKEIMDDHLITDEKIDGVLKELKTINVFLGGNRTTKIALGYFNFSNYKKVKIADVGGGGSDNFNFLENNFIIIILI
;
A
#
# COMPACT_ATOMS: atom_id res chain seq x y z
N MET A 1 6.12 17.54 22.13
CA MET A 1 6.31 18.69 21.22
C MET A 1 7.58 18.42 20.41
N PHE A 2 7.48 18.26 19.08
CA PHE A 2 8.68 18.04 18.25
C PHE A 2 9.51 19.33 18.22
N LEU A 3 10.73 19.30 18.76
CA LEU A 3 11.52 20.49 19.09
C LEU A 3 12.18 21.20 17.89
N LYS A 4 12.19 20.59 16.70
CA LYS A 4 12.62 21.20 15.44
C LYS A 4 11.78 20.65 14.28
N ARG A 5 10.74 21.37 13.87
CA ARG A 5 10.05 21.07 12.61
C ARG A 5 10.92 21.62 11.47
N SER A 6 11.35 20.74 10.57
CA SER A 6 12.00 21.16 9.33
C SER A 6 10.93 21.64 8.34
N PHE A 7 11.18 22.76 7.68
CA PHE A 7 10.37 23.26 6.55
C PHE A 7 11.11 23.12 5.22
N LYS A 8 12.30 22.51 5.23
CA LYS A 8 13.03 22.21 4.01
C LYS A 8 12.25 21.14 3.26
N LYS A 9 11.87 21.44 2.02
CA LYS A 9 11.20 20.47 1.14
C LYS A 9 12.05 19.21 1.00
N GLU A 10 11.41 18.07 1.19
CA GLU A 10 11.99 16.75 0.93
C GLU A 10 11.75 16.34 -0.53
N ILE A 11 12.44 15.30 -0.98
CA ILE A 11 12.28 14.78 -2.33
C ILE A 11 10.83 14.32 -2.60
N MET A 12 10.12 13.87 -1.57
CA MET A 12 8.71 13.48 -1.65
C MET A 12 7.74 14.65 -1.84
N ASP A 13 8.19 15.90 -1.59
CA ASP A 13 7.39 17.10 -1.80
C ASP A 13 7.45 17.60 -3.26
N ASP A 14 8.29 16.99 -4.10
CA ASP A 14 8.38 17.29 -5.53
C ASP A 14 7.53 16.29 -6.33
N HIS A 15 6.33 16.73 -6.73
CA HIS A 15 5.39 15.91 -7.50
C HIS A 15 5.70 15.85 -9.00
N LEU A 16 6.68 16.61 -9.49
CA LEU A 16 7.06 16.66 -10.91
C LEU A 16 8.35 15.91 -11.19
N ILE A 17 8.86 15.17 -10.21
CA ILE A 17 10.12 14.48 -10.31
C ILE A 17 10.00 13.31 -11.31
N THR A 18 10.74 13.39 -12.41
CA THR A 18 10.71 12.43 -13.53
C THR A 18 12.09 11.82 -13.81
N ASP A 19 13.04 11.99 -12.89
CA ASP A 19 14.39 11.42 -12.99
C ASP A 19 14.31 9.89 -13.04
N GLU A 20 14.96 9.27 -14.03
CA GLU A 20 15.05 7.81 -14.19
C GLU A 20 15.56 7.10 -12.92
N LYS A 21 16.30 7.81 -12.05
CA LYS A 21 16.72 7.31 -10.73
C LYS A 21 15.54 6.93 -9.84
N ILE A 22 14.39 7.58 -9.99
CA ILE A 22 13.19 7.29 -9.17
C ILE A 22 12.65 5.92 -9.48
N ASP A 23 12.61 5.52 -10.75
CA ASP A 23 12.12 4.19 -11.13
C ASP A 23 12.97 3.09 -10.51
N GLY A 24 14.30 3.30 -10.47
CA GLY A 24 15.23 2.43 -9.76
C GLY A 24 14.92 2.33 -8.26
N VAL A 25 14.78 3.47 -7.59
CA VAL A 25 14.46 3.53 -6.15
C VAL A 25 13.09 2.91 -5.85
N LEU A 26 12.06 3.16 -6.66
CA LEU A 26 10.73 2.56 -6.48
C LEU A 26 10.78 1.04 -6.64
N LYS A 27 11.59 0.52 -7.58
CA LYS A 27 11.80 -0.92 -7.74
C LYS A 27 12.51 -1.54 -6.55
N GLU A 28 13.50 -0.86 -5.99
CA GLU A 28 14.18 -1.28 -4.76
C GLU A 28 13.23 -1.28 -3.57
N LEU A 29 12.44 -0.21 -3.39
CA LEU A 29 11.43 -0.12 -2.34
C LEU A 29 10.39 -1.23 -2.44
N LYS A 30 9.93 -1.57 -3.65
CA LYS A 30 9.05 -2.72 -3.88
C LYS A 30 9.71 -4.04 -3.47
N THR A 31 11.00 -4.20 -3.80
CA THR A 31 11.78 -5.39 -3.42
C THR A 31 11.89 -5.51 -1.90
N ILE A 32 12.24 -4.41 -1.22
CA ILE A 32 12.28 -4.34 0.24
C ILE A 32 10.92 -4.67 0.84
N ASN A 33 9.83 -4.12 0.29
CA ASN A 33 8.48 -4.40 0.76
C ASN A 33 8.16 -5.91 0.72
N VAL A 34 8.54 -6.60 -0.36
CA VAL A 34 8.40 -8.06 -0.46
C VAL A 34 9.18 -8.78 0.65
N PHE A 35 10.43 -8.39 0.91
CA PHE A 35 11.24 -8.99 1.98
C PHE A 35 10.71 -8.71 3.39
N LEU A 36 10.10 -7.54 3.61
CA LEU A 36 9.43 -7.20 4.87
C LEU A 36 8.08 -7.93 5.05
N GLY A 37 7.67 -8.73 4.06
CA GLY A 37 6.48 -9.57 4.13
C GLY A 37 5.33 -9.07 3.25
N GLY A 38 5.46 -7.93 2.57
CA GLY A 38 4.48 -7.38 1.64
C GLY A 38 3.07 -7.37 2.23
N ASN A 39 2.13 -8.03 1.54
CA ASN A 39 0.73 -8.15 1.97
C ASN A 39 0.44 -9.32 2.93
N ARG A 40 1.47 -9.94 3.54
CA ARG A 40 1.31 -11.09 4.45
C ARG A 40 0.43 -10.75 5.65
N THR A 41 0.58 -9.57 6.23
CA THR A 41 -0.25 -9.14 7.38
C THR A 41 -1.73 -9.11 6.99
N THR A 42 -2.06 -8.52 5.82
CA THR A 42 -3.42 -8.50 5.28
C THR A 42 -3.97 -9.89 5.03
N LYS A 43 -3.17 -10.79 4.44
CA LYS A 43 -3.56 -12.19 4.20
C LYS A 43 -3.92 -12.92 5.49
N ILE A 44 -3.08 -12.79 6.52
CA ILE A 44 -3.32 -13.39 7.84
C ILE A 44 -4.60 -12.80 8.45
N ALA A 45 -4.75 -11.48 8.41
CA ALA A 45 -5.93 -10.79 8.94
C ALA A 45 -7.24 -11.31 8.32
N LEU A 46 -7.25 -11.48 6.99
CA LEU A 46 -8.43 -11.99 6.28
C LEU A 46 -8.79 -13.44 6.64
N GLY A 47 -7.81 -14.26 7.01
CA GLY A 47 -8.03 -15.62 7.47
C GLY A 47 -8.84 -15.73 8.78
N TYR A 48 -8.92 -14.65 9.56
CA TYR A 48 -9.76 -14.61 10.78
C TYR A 48 -11.24 -14.39 10.48
N PHE A 49 -11.62 -14.05 9.25
CA PHE A 49 -13.00 -13.79 8.87
C PHE A 49 -13.57 -14.99 8.09
N ASN A 50 -14.78 -15.41 8.45
CA ASN A 50 -15.50 -16.41 7.67
C ASN A 50 -16.36 -15.74 6.58
N PHE A 51 -15.85 -15.74 5.34
CA PHE A 51 -16.53 -15.14 4.20
C PHE A 51 -17.62 -16.04 3.57
N SER A 52 -17.73 -17.32 3.95
CA SER A 52 -18.65 -18.28 3.32
C SER A 52 -20.13 -17.87 3.40
N ASN A 53 -20.47 -17.05 4.40
CA ASN A 53 -21.84 -16.61 4.66
C ASN A 53 -22.25 -15.37 3.86
N TYR A 54 -21.33 -14.80 3.08
CA TYR A 54 -21.55 -13.54 2.35
C TYR A 54 -21.50 -13.78 0.85
N LYS A 55 -22.58 -13.41 0.14
CA LYS A 55 -22.63 -13.45 -1.34
C LYS A 55 -21.64 -12.49 -1.98
N LYS A 56 -21.32 -11.38 -1.30
CA LYS A 56 -20.41 -10.35 -1.79
C LYS A 56 -19.79 -9.62 -0.62
N VAL A 57 -18.47 -9.48 -0.63
CA VAL A 57 -17.71 -8.77 0.41
C VAL A 57 -17.05 -7.56 -0.22
N LYS A 58 -17.23 -6.40 0.40
CA LYS A 58 -16.59 -5.14 0.01
C LYS A 58 -15.50 -4.82 1.02
N ILE A 59 -14.30 -4.51 0.53
CA ILE A 59 -13.16 -4.09 1.33
C ILE A 59 -12.84 -2.64 0.99
N ALA A 60 -12.75 -1.79 2.01
CA ALA A 60 -12.23 -0.44 1.86
C ALA A 60 -10.74 -0.45 2.24
N ASP A 61 -9.87 -0.16 1.28
CA ASP A 61 -8.42 -0.07 1.50
C ASP A 61 -8.03 1.40 1.66
N VAL A 62 -7.78 1.81 2.90
CA VAL A 62 -7.48 3.20 3.28
C VAL A 62 -5.98 3.40 3.30
N GLY A 63 -5.47 4.36 2.51
CA GLY A 63 -4.03 4.60 2.42
C GLY A 63 -3.29 3.48 1.68
N GLY A 64 -3.92 2.87 0.67
CA GLY A 64 -3.41 1.69 -0.03
C GLY A 64 -2.06 1.86 -0.74
N GLY A 65 -1.55 3.09 -0.86
CA GLY A 65 -0.20 3.39 -1.35
C GLY A 65 0.10 2.73 -2.69
N GLY A 66 1.03 1.77 -2.70
CA GLY A 66 1.44 0.99 -3.89
C GLY A 66 0.44 -0.06 -4.38
N SER A 67 -0.76 -0.13 -3.81
CA SER A 67 -1.86 -1.03 -4.23
C SER A 67 -1.54 -2.53 -4.12
N ASP A 68 -0.57 -2.91 -3.28
CA ASP A 68 -0.16 -4.32 -3.09
C ASP A 68 -1.27 -5.20 -2.49
N ASN A 69 -2.14 -4.61 -1.66
CA ASN A 69 -3.34 -5.28 -1.14
C ASN A 69 -4.40 -5.44 -2.23
N PHE A 70 -4.64 -4.39 -3.02
CA PHE A 70 -5.60 -4.40 -4.13
C PHE A 70 -5.31 -5.54 -5.11
N ASN A 71 -4.07 -5.63 -5.60
CA ASN A 71 -3.64 -6.65 -6.57
C ASN A 71 -3.85 -8.09 -6.06
N PHE A 72 -3.78 -8.29 -4.74
CA PHE A 72 -4.02 -9.60 -4.13
C PHE A 72 -5.53 -9.91 -3.98
N LEU A 73 -6.33 -8.89 -3.68
CA LEU A 73 -7.71 -9.04 -3.26
C LEU A 73 -8.71 -8.95 -4.42
N GLU A 74 -8.36 -8.31 -5.54
CA GLU A 74 -9.27 -7.97 -6.63
C GLU A 74 -9.96 -9.19 -7.27
N ASN A 75 -9.32 -10.37 -7.19
CA ASN A 75 -9.87 -11.62 -7.72
C ASN A 75 -11.02 -12.20 -6.87
N ASN A 76 -11.15 -11.79 -5.60
CA ASN A 76 -12.07 -12.40 -4.65
C ASN A 76 -13.04 -11.40 -4.00
N PHE A 77 -12.72 -10.11 -4.03
CA PHE A 77 -13.42 -9.06 -3.30
C PHE A 77 -13.73 -7.87 -4.20
N ILE A 78 -14.80 -7.13 -3.90
CA ILE A 78 -14.90 -5.75 -4.42
C ILE A 78 -14.04 -4.87 -3.52
N ILE A 79 -13.14 -4.10 -4.13
CA ILE A 79 -12.27 -3.20 -3.39
C ILE A 79 -12.61 -1.76 -3.75
N ILE A 80 -12.63 -0.91 -2.72
CA ILE A 80 -12.72 0.53 -2.84
C ILE A 80 -11.44 1.10 -2.23
N ILE A 81 -10.62 1.78 -3.04
CA ILE A 81 -9.40 2.43 -2.58
C ILE A 81 -9.75 3.85 -2.12
N LEU A 82 -9.31 4.20 -0.93
CA LEU A 82 -9.43 5.54 -0.35
C LEU A 82 -8.02 6.12 -0.19
N ILE A 83 -7.72 7.15 -0.99
CA ILE A 83 -6.43 7.88 -1.03
C ILE A 83 -6.56 9.16 -0.21
#